data_AF-A0A5Q8CE41-F1
#
_entry.id   AF-A0A5Q8CE41-F1
#
_cell.length_a   1.000
_cell.length_b   1.000
_cell.length_c   1.000
_cell.angle_alpha   90.00
_cell.angle_beta   90.00
_cell.angle_gamma   90.00
#
_symmetry.space_group_name_H-M   'P 1'
#
loop_
_entity.id
_entity.type
_entity.pdbx_description
1 polymer ?
#
loop_
_entity_poly.entity_id
_entity_poly.type
_entity_poly.pdbx_seq_one_letter_code
_entity_poly.pdbx_strand_id
1 'polypeptide(L)'
;MLGWNNGEKTMPCRSTYVVDGMLALRSTRVAAARDGAVGREIFTLPLLAARLVGGFATPAGTDVLYPAIQAALTSESFSDIGAVARLPGMPRAVLHALDSAWRADLDLSSMAGEAPRFGDLHRIETYVRDHIPPAHMLPRDLRDAANRRIGRA
;
A
#
# COMPACT_ATOMS: atom_id res chain seq x y z
N MET A 1 13.15 -8.31 -57.74
CA MET A 1 13.40 -9.56 -56.99
C MET A 1 13.11 -9.26 -55.53
N LEU A 2 11.96 -9.73 -55.06
CA LEU A 2 11.37 -9.44 -53.75
C LEU A 2 12.11 -10.20 -52.65
N GLY A 3 12.51 -9.51 -51.59
CA GLY A 3 12.97 -10.11 -50.33
C GLY A 3 12.21 -9.49 -49.18
N TRP A 4 10.92 -9.83 -49.02
CA TRP A 4 10.15 -9.46 -47.85
C TRP A 4 10.62 -10.37 -46.72
N ASN A 5 11.45 -9.82 -45.84
CA ASN A 5 11.86 -10.50 -44.62
C ASN A 5 10.61 -10.66 -43.77
N ASN A 6 10.15 -11.91 -43.59
CA ASN A 6 9.05 -12.24 -42.69
C ASN A 6 9.48 -11.82 -41.29
N GLY A 7 9.07 -10.62 -40.88
CA GLY A 7 9.10 -10.21 -39.49
C GLY A 7 8.21 -11.18 -38.74
N GLU A 8 8.81 -12.21 -38.15
CA GLU A 8 8.18 -13.04 -37.13
C GLU A 8 7.62 -12.07 -36.10
N LYS A 9 6.30 -11.89 -36.15
CA LYS A 9 5.57 -11.05 -35.23
C LYS A 9 5.62 -11.80 -33.91
N THR A 10 6.69 -11.62 -33.14
CA THR A 10 6.81 -12.20 -31.80
C THR A 10 5.57 -11.79 -31.03
N MET A 11 4.67 -12.75 -30.84
CA MET A 11 3.45 -12.55 -30.07
C MET A 11 3.89 -12.02 -28.70
N PRO A 12 3.43 -10.82 -28.28
CA PRO A 12 3.84 -10.27 -27.02
C PRO A 12 3.44 -11.24 -25.89
N CYS A 13 4.45 -11.88 -25.29
CA CYS A 13 4.27 -12.77 -24.16
C CYS A 13 4.00 -11.92 -22.92
N ARG A 14 2.88 -12.17 -22.24
CA ARG A 14 2.55 -11.48 -21.00
C ARG A 14 3.44 -12.00 -19.88
N SER A 15 4.11 -11.08 -19.20
CA SER A 15 4.91 -11.39 -18.02
C SER A 15 4.67 -10.37 -16.93
N THR A 16 4.61 -10.83 -15.68
CA THR A 16 4.39 -9.97 -14.51
C THR A 16 5.62 -10.05 -13.61
N TYR A 17 6.17 -8.89 -13.28
CA TYR A 17 7.34 -8.73 -12.42
C TYR A 17 6.91 -8.04 -11.13
N VAL A 18 7.16 -8.70 -10.00
CA VAL A 18 6.96 -8.12 -8.67
C VAL A 18 8.31 -7.64 -8.16
N VAL A 19 8.37 -6.38 -7.77
CA VAL A 19 9.60 -5.74 -7.27
C VAL A 19 9.38 -5.12 -5.90
N ASP A 20 10.46 -5.00 -5.13
CA ASP A 20 10.39 -4.43 -3.79
C ASP A 20 10.67 -2.91 -3.80
N GLY A 21 9.72 -2.15 -3.25
CA GLY A 21 9.84 -0.71 -3.09
C GLY A 21 9.67 0.13 -4.36
N MET A 22 9.51 1.44 -4.15
CA MET A 22 9.17 2.38 -5.22
C MET A 22 10.33 2.69 -6.16
N LEU A 23 11.56 2.67 -5.65
CA LEU A 23 12.74 2.86 -6.48
C LEU A 23 12.88 1.72 -7.50
N ALA A 24 12.76 0.47 -7.06
CA ALA A 24 12.82 -0.69 -7.96
C ALA A 24 11.69 -0.67 -8.99
N LEU A 25 10.47 -0.26 -8.60
CA LEU A 25 9.37 -0.08 -9.54
C LEU A 25 9.73 0.91 -10.65
N ARG A 26 10.25 2.08 -10.28
CA ARG A 26 10.58 3.15 -11.22
C ARG A 26 11.74 2.76 -12.13
N SER A 27 12.83 2.23 -11.58
CA SER A 27 14.00 1.83 -12.37
C SER A 27 13.70 0.68 -13.32
N THR A 28 12.97 -0.34 -12.88
CA THR A 28 12.62 -1.51 -13.71
C THR A 28 11.67 -1.10 -14.84
N ARG A 29 10.72 -0.18 -14.61
CA ARG A 29 9.86 0.35 -15.67
C ARG A 29 10.64 1.13 -16.72
N VAL A 30 11.60 1.95 -16.30
CA VAL A 30 12.48 2.67 -17.24
C VAL A 30 13.33 1.71 -18.07
N ALA A 31 13.89 0.66 -17.44
CA ALA A 31 14.64 -0.37 -18.16
C ALA A 31 13.75 -1.11 -19.19
N ALA A 32 12.59 -1.61 -18.78
CA ALA A 32 11.66 -2.30 -19.67
C ALA A 32 11.20 -1.43 -20.85
N ALA A 33 11.01 -0.12 -20.63
CA ALA A 33 10.68 0.82 -21.70
C ALA A 33 11.83 0.99 -22.70
N ARG A 34 13.08 1.07 -22.22
CA ARG A 34 14.28 1.14 -23.08
C ARG A 34 14.47 -0.12 -23.92
N ASP A 35 14.13 -1.28 -23.35
CA ASP A 35 14.24 -2.58 -24.02
C ASP A 35 13.06 -2.89 -24.96
N GLY A 36 12.06 -2.01 -25.06
CA GLY A 36 10.85 -2.26 -25.85
C GLY A 36 10.07 -3.49 -25.37
N ALA A 37 10.11 -3.79 -24.07
CA ALA A 37 9.52 -5.00 -23.48
C ALA A 37 7.98 -4.92 -23.40
N VAL A 38 7.32 -5.01 -24.56
CA VAL A 38 5.86 -5.02 -24.68
C VAL A 38 5.27 -6.24 -23.98
N GLY A 39 4.19 -6.05 -23.22
CA GLY A 39 3.51 -7.12 -22.48
C GLY A 39 4.09 -7.40 -21.08
N ARG A 40 5.09 -6.62 -20.63
CA ARG A 40 5.62 -6.69 -19.27
C ARG A 40 4.88 -5.77 -18.31
N GLU A 41 4.20 -6.35 -17.34
CA GLU A 41 3.61 -5.61 -16.21
C GLU A 41 4.58 -5.63 -15.02
N ILE A 42 4.79 -4.48 -14.37
CA ILE A 42 5.70 -4.34 -13.23
C ILE A 42 4.93 -3.69 -12.08
N PHE A 43 4.89 -4.38 -10.93
CA PHE A 43 4.16 -3.98 -9.73
C PHE A 43 5.02 -4.13 -8.47
N THR A 44 4.71 -3.34 -7.45
CA THR A 44 5.06 -3.70 -6.07
C THR A 44 3.99 -4.64 -5.51
N LEU A 45 4.28 -5.33 -4.39
CA LEU A 45 3.28 -6.20 -3.74
C LEU A 45 1.94 -5.48 -3.45
N PRO A 46 1.90 -4.25 -2.91
CA PRO A 46 0.64 -3.53 -2.73
C PRO A 46 -0.11 -3.23 -4.04
N LEU A 47 0.61 -2.93 -5.14
CA LEU A 47 -0.03 -2.70 -6.43
C LEU A 47 -0.56 -4.00 -7.05
N LEU A 48 0.12 -5.12 -6.83
CA LEU A 48 -0.40 -6.43 -7.22
C LEU A 48 -1.66 -6.78 -6.43
N ALA A 49 -1.69 -6.54 -5.11
CA ALA A 49 -2.88 -6.73 -4.29
C ALA A 49 -4.05 -5.88 -4.80
N ALA A 50 -3.83 -4.60 -5.11
CA ALA A 50 -4.82 -3.73 -5.75
C ALA A 50 -5.36 -4.29 -7.07
N ARG A 51 -4.48 -4.82 -7.94
CA ARG A 51 -4.87 -5.50 -9.18
C ARG A 51 -5.79 -6.70 -8.89
N LEU A 52 -5.42 -7.52 -7.91
CA LEU A 52 -6.14 -8.73 -7.51
C LEU A 52 -7.52 -8.43 -6.93
N VAL A 53 -7.70 -7.34 -6.17
CA VAL A 53 -9.00 -6.88 -5.65
C VAL A 53 -9.98 -6.53 -6.78
N GLY A 54 -9.48 -6.06 -7.92
CA GLY A 54 -10.27 -5.65 -9.07
C GLY A 54 -9.70 -4.48 -9.87
N GLY A 55 -8.52 -3.96 -9.48
CA GLY A 55 -7.79 -2.94 -10.23
C GLY A 55 -8.22 -1.49 -9.99
N PHE A 56 -9.32 -1.25 -9.27
CA PHE A 56 -9.78 0.09 -8.89
C PHE A 56 -9.37 0.51 -7.48
N ALA A 57 -9.03 -0.45 -6.62
CA ALA A 57 -8.46 -0.17 -5.31
C ALA A 57 -7.03 0.34 -5.46
N THR A 58 -6.61 1.27 -4.60
CA THR A 58 -5.26 1.78 -4.53
C THR A 58 -4.72 1.60 -3.10
N PRO A 59 -3.42 1.28 -2.93
CA PRO A 59 -2.82 1.33 -1.61
C PRO A 59 -2.85 2.77 -1.08
N ALA A 60 -3.20 2.95 0.19
CA ALA A 60 -3.09 4.24 0.84
C ALA A 60 -1.60 4.64 0.95
N GLY A 61 -1.20 5.68 0.21
CA GLY A 61 0.14 6.24 0.22
C GLY A 61 0.34 7.27 1.33
N THR A 62 1.58 7.73 1.52
CA THR A 62 1.90 8.79 2.50
C THR A 62 1.07 10.06 2.29
N ASP A 63 0.76 10.41 1.05
CA ASP A 63 -0.07 11.55 0.65
C ASP A 63 -1.50 11.46 1.18
N VAL A 64 -2.01 10.24 1.39
CA VAL A 64 -3.34 9.97 1.95
C VAL A 64 -3.27 9.73 3.46
N LEU A 65 -2.30 8.94 3.91
CA LEU A 65 -2.16 8.54 5.31
C LEU A 65 -1.74 9.71 6.21
N TYR A 66 -0.78 10.52 5.76
CA TYR A 66 -0.24 11.61 6.57
C TYR A 66 -1.32 12.63 6.99
N PRO A 67 -2.13 13.21 6.08
CA PRO A 67 -3.19 14.13 6.50
C PRO A 67 -4.28 13.45 7.34
N ALA A 68 -4.63 12.18 7.07
CA ALA A 68 -5.59 11.45 7.89
C ALA A 68 -5.10 11.22 9.33
N ILE A 69 -3.80 10.91 9.50
CA ILE A 69 -3.17 10.78 10.82
C ILE A 69 -3.12 12.14 11.53
N GLN A 70 -2.82 13.23 10.81
CA GLN A 70 -2.88 14.57 11.40
C GLN A 70 -4.28 14.89 11.91
N ALA A 71 -5.32 14.60 11.13
CA ALA A 71 -6.71 14.78 11.54
C ALA A 71 -7.04 13.94 12.77
N ALA A 72 -6.67 12.65 12.80
CA ALA A 72 -6.85 11.78 13.96
C ALA A 72 -6.21 12.37 15.23
N LEU A 73 -4.96 12.85 15.13
CA LEU A 73 -4.23 13.44 16.26
C LEU A 73 -4.88 14.73 16.79
N THR A 74 -5.65 15.43 15.96
CA THR A 74 -6.38 16.64 16.36
C THR A 74 -7.79 16.39 16.86
N SER A 75 -8.45 15.33 16.37
CA SER A 75 -9.86 15.03 16.63
C SER A 75 -10.07 14.08 17.80
N GLU A 76 -9.11 13.19 18.06
CA GLU A 76 -9.22 12.15 19.08
C GLU A 76 -8.53 12.55 20.39
N SER A 77 -8.94 11.89 21.47
CA SER A 77 -8.18 11.85 22.71
C SER A 77 -7.36 10.56 22.76
N PHE A 78 -6.23 10.56 23.46
CA PHE A 78 -5.37 9.39 23.60
C PHE A 78 -4.93 9.21 25.05
N SER A 79 -4.55 7.98 25.39
CA SER A 79 -4.08 7.62 26.71
C SER A 79 -2.58 7.91 26.88
N ASP A 80 -1.72 7.05 26.33
CA ASP A 80 -0.27 7.10 26.46
C ASP A 80 0.34 8.21 25.59
N ILE A 81 -0.08 8.29 24.33
CA ILE A 81 0.48 9.29 23.40
C ILE A 81 -0.15 10.68 23.58
N GLY A 82 -1.15 10.83 24.45
CA GLY A 82 -1.93 12.07 24.59
C GLY A 82 -1.08 13.30 24.94
N ALA A 83 -0.08 13.13 25.81
CA ALA A 83 0.81 14.22 26.22
C ALA A 83 1.71 14.73 25.08
N VAL A 84 2.01 13.85 24.11
CA VAL A 84 2.90 14.16 22.99
C VAL A 84 2.16 14.40 21.69
N ALA A 85 0.89 14.01 21.56
CA ALA A 85 0.11 13.98 20.30
C ALA A 85 0.17 15.26 19.46
N ARG A 86 0.29 16.44 20.10
CA ARG A 86 0.36 17.75 19.41
C ARG A 86 1.78 18.24 19.10
N LEU A 87 2.81 17.50 19.49
CA LEU A 87 4.20 17.90 19.26
C LEU A 87 4.54 17.84 17.75
N PRO A 88 5.40 18.77 17.27
CA PRO A 88 5.89 18.70 15.90
C PRO A 88 6.61 17.36 15.68
N GLY A 89 6.25 16.67 14.60
CA GLY A 89 6.81 15.37 14.25
C GLY A 89 5.97 14.16 14.69
N MET A 90 4.96 14.33 15.56
CA MET A 90 4.08 13.21 15.93
C MET A 90 3.38 12.54 14.76
N PRO A 91 2.83 13.25 13.76
CA PRO A 91 2.21 12.60 12.62
C PRO A 91 3.18 11.67 11.88
N ARG A 92 4.45 12.07 11.77
CA ARG A 92 5.51 11.24 11.18
C ARG A 92 5.86 10.04 12.06
N ALA A 93 5.95 10.23 13.38
CA ALA A 93 6.25 9.16 14.32
C ALA A 93 5.13 8.10 14.32
N VAL A 94 3.87 8.53 14.33
CA VAL A 94 2.70 7.65 14.23
C VAL A 94 2.67 6.92 12.89
N LEU A 95 2.89 7.63 11.77
CA LEU A 95 2.95 6.99 10.46
C LEU A 95 4.02 5.88 10.42
N HIS A 96 5.20 6.13 10.99
CA HIS A 96 6.27 5.13 11.07
C HIS A 96 5.89 3.94 11.98
N ALA A 97 5.22 4.19 13.10
CA ALA A 97 4.75 3.14 14.00
C ALA A 97 3.68 2.25 13.34
N LEU A 98 2.71 2.86 12.65
CA LEU A 98 1.69 2.14 11.88
C LEU A 98 2.32 1.34 10.73
N ASP A 99 3.24 1.93 9.96
CA ASP A 99 3.95 1.21 8.89
C ASP A 99 4.71 -0.01 9.46
N SER A 100 5.39 0.15 10.59
CA SER A 100 6.09 -0.94 11.26
C SER A 100 5.13 -2.05 11.70
N ALA A 101 3.99 -1.70 12.31
CA ALA A 101 2.97 -2.66 12.73
C ALA A 101 2.37 -3.41 11.53
N TRP A 102 2.02 -2.71 10.45
CA TRP A 102 1.46 -3.33 9.24
C TRP A 102 2.45 -4.26 8.54
N ARG A 103 3.74 -3.88 8.48
CA ARG A 103 4.79 -4.71 7.89
C ARG A 103 5.08 -5.97 8.71
N ALA A 104 4.89 -5.90 10.01
CA ALA A 104 4.97 -7.05 10.92
C ALA A 104 3.67 -7.87 10.98
N ASP A 105 2.65 -7.51 10.19
CA ASP A 105 1.31 -8.12 10.20
C ASP A 105 0.67 -8.15 11.60
N LEU A 106 0.90 -7.11 12.39
CA LEU A 106 0.31 -6.98 13.72
C LEU A 106 -1.15 -6.55 13.63
N ASP A 107 -2.01 -7.23 14.39
CA ASP A 107 -3.39 -6.85 14.57
C ASP A 107 -3.57 -5.95 15.79
N LEU A 108 -3.52 -4.64 15.55
CA LEU A 108 -3.61 -3.61 16.59
C LEU A 108 -4.91 -3.70 17.40
N SER A 109 -5.99 -4.22 16.81
CA SER A 109 -7.26 -4.41 17.53
C SER A 109 -7.14 -5.47 18.63
N SER A 110 -6.43 -6.56 18.35
CA SER A 110 -6.18 -7.64 19.32
C SER A 110 -5.16 -7.25 20.38
N MET A 111 -4.19 -6.40 20.03
CA MET A 111 -3.12 -5.95 20.93
C MET A 111 -3.51 -4.73 21.79
N ALA A 112 -4.69 -4.13 21.55
CA ALA A 112 -5.11 -2.89 22.20
C ALA A 112 -5.12 -2.98 23.74
N GLY A 113 -5.32 -4.18 24.29
CA GLY A 113 -5.29 -4.46 25.74
C GLY A 113 -3.90 -4.77 26.31
N GLU A 114 -2.89 -5.01 25.49
CA GLU A 114 -1.54 -5.39 25.95
C GLU A 114 -0.74 -4.20 26.48
N ALA A 115 -0.90 -3.03 25.84
CA ALA A 115 -0.31 -1.78 26.29
C ALA A 115 -1.16 -0.58 25.84
N PRO A 116 -1.29 0.48 26.66
CA PRO A 116 -2.07 1.68 26.31
C PRO A 116 -1.70 2.28 24.94
N ARG A 117 -0.40 2.23 24.59
CA ARG A 117 0.12 2.67 23.29
C ARG A 117 -0.48 1.92 22.09
N PHE A 118 -0.77 0.62 22.23
CA PHE A 118 -1.41 -0.15 21.15
C PHE A 118 -2.87 0.23 21.02
N GLY A 119 -3.57 0.49 22.13
CA GLY A 119 -4.92 1.04 22.11
C GLY A 119 -5.00 2.39 21.39
N ASP A 120 -4.05 3.28 21.64
CA ASP A 120 -3.97 4.57 20.94
C ASP A 120 -3.67 4.40 19.44
N LEU A 121 -2.74 3.52 19.07
CA LEU A 121 -2.45 3.21 17.66
C LEU A 121 -3.65 2.59 16.93
N HIS A 122 -4.38 1.69 17.60
CA HIS A 122 -5.60 1.09 17.04
C HIS A 122 -6.70 2.14 16.84
N ARG A 123 -6.84 3.11 17.77
CA ARG A 123 -7.76 4.24 17.60
C ARG A 123 -7.42 5.07 16.37
N ILE A 124 -6.14 5.38 16.18
CA ILE A 124 -5.69 6.11 14.98
C ILE A 124 -5.92 5.28 13.71
N GLU A 125 -5.59 3.99 13.71
CA GLU A 125 -5.82 3.10 12.57
C GLU A 125 -7.30 3.07 12.15
N THR A 126 -8.20 2.96 13.13
CA THR A 126 -9.65 2.98 12.92
C THR A 126 -10.10 4.32 12.34
N TYR A 127 -9.65 5.44 12.93
CA TYR A 127 -9.97 6.77 12.40
C TYR A 127 -9.51 6.92 10.95
N VAL A 128 -8.26 6.54 10.64
CA VAL A 128 -7.72 6.66 9.27
C VAL A 128 -8.54 5.81 8.31
N ARG A 129 -8.83 4.55 8.66
CA ARG A 129 -9.65 3.65 7.85
C ARG A 129 -11.00 4.26 7.48
N ASP A 130 -11.63 4.97 8.41
CA ASP A 130 -12.96 5.57 8.20
C ASP A 130 -12.92 6.90 7.42
N HIS A 131 -11.76 7.54 7.30
CA HIS A 131 -11.62 8.89 6.73
C HIS A 131 -10.74 8.97 5.47
N ILE A 132 -10.13 7.87 5.01
CA ILE A 132 -9.44 7.85 3.71
C ILE A 132 -10.44 7.81 2.54
N PRO A 133 -10.06 8.30 1.34
CA PRO A 133 -10.99 8.29 0.21
C PRO A 133 -11.36 6.85 -0.21
N PRO A 134 -12.58 6.60 -0.74
CA PRO A 134 -13.13 5.25 -0.93
C PRO A 134 -12.32 4.29 -1.81
N ALA A 135 -11.48 4.82 -2.71
CA ALA A 135 -10.62 4.01 -3.57
C ALA A 135 -9.38 3.49 -2.84
N HIS A 136 -8.98 4.12 -1.72
CA HIS A 136 -7.79 3.75 -0.97
C HIS A 136 -8.10 2.70 0.09
N MET A 137 -7.17 1.78 0.29
CA MET A 137 -7.24 0.79 1.35
C MET A 137 -5.96 0.81 2.17
N LEU A 138 -6.07 0.57 3.48
CA LEU A 138 -4.92 0.31 4.32
C LEU A 138 -4.19 -0.97 3.87
N PRO A 139 -2.89 -1.12 4.16
CA PRO A 139 -2.10 -2.25 3.67
C PRO A 139 -2.71 -3.63 4.00
N ARG A 140 -3.17 -3.82 5.24
CA ARG A 140 -3.82 -5.07 5.70
C ARG A 140 -5.15 -5.31 5.00
N ASP A 141 -5.98 -4.28 4.87
CA ASP A 141 -7.29 -4.38 4.23
C ASP A 141 -7.20 -4.72 2.75
N LEU A 142 -6.21 -4.13 2.08
CA LEU A 142 -5.93 -4.39 0.67
C LEU A 142 -5.50 -5.85 0.47
N ARG A 143 -4.61 -6.36 1.32
CA ARG A 143 -4.19 -7.76 1.31
C ARG A 143 -5.36 -8.70 1.57
N ASP A 144 -6.15 -8.44 2.61
CA ASP A 144 -7.25 -9.31 3.00
C ASP A 144 -8.36 -9.30 1.95
N ALA A 145 -8.62 -8.16 1.30
CA ALA A 145 -9.49 -8.07 0.13
C ALA A 145 -8.95 -8.87 -1.07
N ALA A 146 -7.65 -8.81 -1.34
CA ALA A 146 -7.02 -9.57 -2.42
C ALA A 146 -7.12 -11.09 -2.17
N ASN A 147 -6.78 -11.55 -0.97
CA ASN A 147 -6.87 -12.96 -0.58
C ASN A 147 -8.30 -13.50 -0.68
N ARG A 148 -9.29 -12.73 -0.22
CA ARG A 148 -10.71 -13.10 -0.36
C ARG A 148 -11.14 -13.25 -1.82
N ARG A 149 -10.56 -12.47 -2.74
CA ARG A 149 -10.87 -12.56 -4.17
C ARG A 149 -10.19 -13.76 -4.83
N ILE A 150 -8.94 -14.04 -4.48
CA ILE A 150 -8.22 -15.22 -4.97
C ILE A 150 -8.93 -16.50 -4.53
N GLY A 151 -9.37 -16.59 -3.27
CA GLY A 151 -10.10 -17.77 -2.77
C GLY A 151 -11.47 -18.02 -3.41
N ARG A 152 -11.95 -17.11 -4.27
CA ARG A 152 -13.20 -17.24 -5.03
C ARG A 152 -12.97 -17.47 -6.54
N ALA A 153 -11.75 -17.30 -7.02
CA ALA A 153 -11.37 -17.44 -8.43
C ALA A 153 -10.96 -18.88 -8.74
#